data_AF-A0A918EDU8-F1
#
_entry.id   AF-A0A918EDU8-F1
#
_cell.length_a   1.000
_cell.length_b   1.000
_cell.length_c   1.000
_cell.angle_alpha   90.00
_cell.angle_beta   90.00
_cell.angle_gamma   90.00
#
_symmetry.space_group_name_H-M   'P 1'
#
loop_
_entity.id
_entity.type
_entity.pdbx_description
1 polymer ?
#
loop_
_entity_poly.entity_id
_entity_poly.type
_entity_poly.pdbx_seq_one_letter_code
_entity_poly.pdbx_strand_id
1 'polypeptide(L)'
;MTRLIYPPIELLYHVLDHNADGFNASLRRALELHRQHWSTSGRANDPDGFIALAPLAMAVLAREVGIEVDVESEYLPRCFLSGAWVGEISTS
;
A
#
# COMPACT_ATOMS: atom_id res chain seq x y z
N MET A 1 13.27 14.56 1.84
CA MET A 1 12.80 13.80 0.65
C MET A 1 13.30 12.35 0.60
N THR A 2 14.31 11.94 1.38
CA THR A 2 14.84 10.57 1.43
C THR A 2 14.04 9.57 2.30
N ARG A 3 13.15 10.05 3.17
CA ARG A 3 12.37 9.19 4.10
C ARG A 3 11.16 8.48 3.45
N LEU A 4 10.83 8.82 2.20
CA LEU A 4 9.71 8.25 1.43
C LEU A 4 10.12 7.15 0.43
N ILE A 5 11.43 6.93 0.21
CA ILE A 5 11.94 5.95 -0.79
C ILE A 5 12.26 4.58 -0.16
N TYR A 6 12.41 4.49 1.16
CA TYR A 6 12.79 3.23 1.83
C TYR A 6 11.69 2.16 1.92
N PRO A 7 10.40 2.49 2.14
CA PRO A 7 9.37 1.46 2.30
C PRO A 7 9.13 0.56 1.06
N PRO A 8 9.16 1.08 -0.18
CA PRO A 8 8.93 0.24 -1.36
C PRO A 8 10.01 -0.82 -1.62
N ILE A 9 11.27 -0.55 -1.26
CA ILE A 9 12.37 -1.51 -1.48
C ILE A 9 12.26 -2.67 -0.49
N GLU A 10 11.92 -2.39 0.77
CA GLU A 10 11.69 -3.42 1.80
C GLU A 10 10.48 -4.30 1.42
N LEU A 11 9.39 -3.69 0.94
CA LEU A 11 8.24 -4.40 0.40
C LEU A 11 8.61 -5.28 -0.79
N LEU A 12 9.35 -4.74 -1.77
CA LEU A 12 9.81 -5.49 -2.94
C LEU A 12 10.72 -6.67 -2.54
N TYR A 13 11.60 -6.48 -1.55
CA TYR A 13 12.43 -7.55 -1.03
C TYR A 13 11.58 -8.70 -0.48
N HIS A 14 10.54 -8.40 0.31
CA HIS A 14 9.65 -9.44 0.84
C HIS A 14 8.79 -10.12 -0.24
N VAL A 15 8.44 -9.40 -1.32
CA VAL A 15 7.82 -10.00 -2.50
C VAL A 15 8.76 -11.01 -3.16
N LEU A 16 10.02 -10.64 -3.37
CA LEU A 16 11.03 -11.52 -4.00
C LEU A 16 11.37 -12.75 -3.14
N ASP A 17 11.35 -12.60 -1.82
CA ASP A 17 11.63 -13.66 -0.84
C ASP A 17 10.38 -14.48 -0.46
N HIS A 18 9.20 -14.15 -1.04
CA HIS A 18 7.91 -14.75 -0.68
C HIS A 18 7.60 -14.72 0.84
N ASN A 19 8.08 -13.70 1.53
CA ASN A 19 7.96 -13.57 2.98
C ASN A 19 6.68 -12.78 3.35
N ALA A 20 5.57 -13.50 3.54
CA ALA A 20 4.26 -12.90 3.83
C ALA A 20 4.22 -12.10 5.14
N ASP A 21 4.81 -12.62 6.22
CA ASP A 21 4.81 -11.94 7.53
C ASP A 21 5.63 -10.64 7.46
N GLY A 22 6.81 -10.72 6.85
CA GLY A 22 7.68 -9.56 6.63
C GLY A 22 7.04 -8.52 5.73
N PHE A 23 6.34 -8.97 4.68
CA PHE A 23 5.60 -8.10 3.79
C PHE A 23 4.51 -7.32 4.53
N ASN A 24 3.62 -8.00 5.27
CA ASN A 24 2.52 -7.35 5.97
C ASN A 24 3.01 -6.43 7.11
N ALA A 25 4.08 -6.80 7.81
CA ALA A 25 4.73 -5.94 8.79
C ALA A 25 5.28 -4.65 8.16
N SER A 26 5.99 -4.78 7.03
CA SER A 26 6.55 -3.66 6.28
C SER A 26 5.48 -2.76 5.66
N LEU A 27 4.38 -3.36 5.19
CA LEU A 27 3.25 -2.64 4.61
C LEU A 27 2.58 -1.75 5.65
N ARG A 28 2.27 -2.30 6.83
CA ARG A 28 1.72 -1.53 7.95
C ARG A 28 2.60 -0.34 8.32
N ARG A 29 3.91 -0.55 8.38
CA ARG A 29 4.88 0.51 8.66
C ARG A 29 4.90 1.58 7.56
N ALA A 30 4.83 1.19 6.29
CA ALA A 30 4.80 2.11 5.16
C ALA A 30 3.59 3.04 5.21
N LEU A 31 2.41 2.48 5.53
CA LEU A 31 1.15 3.23 5.63
C LEU A 31 1.16 4.19 6.82
N GLU A 32 1.70 3.77 7.97
CA GLU A 32 1.84 4.64 9.14
C GLU A 32 2.76 5.84 8.83
N LEU A 33 3.86 5.62 8.10
CA LEU A 33 4.75 6.70 7.65
C LEU A 33 4.06 7.64 6.65
N HIS A 34 3.27 7.10 5.71
CA HIS A 34 2.46 7.89 4.78
C HIS A 34 1.47 8.78 5.54
N ARG A 35 0.71 8.20 6.47
CA ARG A 35 -0.24 8.92 7.33
C ARG A 35 0.45 10.07 8.08
N GLN A 36 1.59 9.82 8.71
CA GLN A 36 2.35 10.84 9.43
C GLN A 36 2.82 11.99 8.51
N HIS A 37 3.22 11.66 7.29
CA HIS A 37 3.66 12.66 6.31
C HIS A 37 2.52 13.59 5.86
N TRP A 38 1.35 13.02 5.59
CA TRP A 38 0.21 13.73 5.01
C TRP A 38 -0.75 14.33 6.04
N SER A 39 -0.74 13.83 7.27
CA SER A 39 -1.55 14.37 8.38
C SER A 39 -0.93 15.61 9.05
N THR A 40 0.25 16.06 8.60
CA THR A 40 0.88 17.28 9.11
C THR A 40 0.18 18.52 8.52
N SER A 41 -0.05 19.54 9.36
CA SER A 41 -0.79 20.75 9.02
C SER A 41 -0.31 21.40 7.71
N GLY A 42 -1.24 21.59 6.78
CA GLY A 42 -1.01 22.17 5.45
C GLY A 42 -1.15 21.19 4.26
N ARG A 43 -1.16 19.87 4.51
CA ARG A 43 -1.23 18.84 3.45
C ARG A 43 -2.39 17.85 3.57
N ALA A 44 -3.22 17.96 4.61
CA ALA A 44 -4.31 17.02 4.85
C ALA A 44 -5.37 16.97 3.72
N ASN A 45 -5.51 18.06 2.97
CA ASN A 45 -6.41 18.15 1.81
C ASN A 45 -5.68 18.05 0.46
N ASP A 46 -4.39 17.67 0.49
CA ASP A 46 -3.62 17.45 -0.73
C ASP A 46 -4.02 16.08 -1.33
N PRO A 47 -4.54 16.02 -2.57
CA PRO A 47 -4.96 14.78 -3.22
C PRO A 47 -3.86 13.71 -3.28
N ASP A 48 -2.59 14.12 -3.33
CA ASP A 48 -1.44 13.21 -3.36
C ASP A 48 -1.32 12.37 -2.07
N GLY A 49 -1.95 12.82 -0.98
CA GLY A 49 -1.98 12.11 0.30
C GLY A 49 -3.10 11.07 0.43
N PHE A 50 -4.10 11.07 -0.45
CA PHE A 50 -5.29 10.22 -0.29
C PHE A 50 -4.99 8.74 -0.50
N ILE A 51 -4.00 8.42 -1.33
CA ILE A 51 -3.64 7.04 -1.66
C ILE A 51 -2.14 6.86 -1.43
N ALA A 52 -1.78 5.79 -0.72
CA ALA A 52 -0.39 5.37 -0.62
C ALA A 52 0.00 4.59 -1.88
N LEU A 53 0.15 5.29 -3.01
CA LEU A 53 0.26 4.67 -4.34
C LEU A 53 1.38 3.62 -4.44
N ALA A 54 2.57 3.92 -3.90
CA ALA A 54 3.69 2.98 -3.93
C ALA A 54 3.42 1.73 -3.06
N PRO A 55 3.00 1.85 -1.78
CA PRO A 55 2.54 0.69 -1.00
C PRO A 55 1.40 -0.11 -1.66
N LEU A 56 0.44 0.57 -2.31
CA LEU A 56 -0.66 -0.08 -3.03
C LEU A 56 -0.14 -0.93 -4.20
N ALA A 57 0.76 -0.38 -5.01
CA ALA A 57 1.36 -1.13 -6.12
C ALA A 57 2.11 -2.38 -5.63
N MET A 58 2.80 -2.30 -4.49
CA MET A 58 3.46 -3.46 -3.89
C MET A 58 2.46 -4.50 -3.37
N ALA A 59 1.35 -4.07 -2.77
CA ALA A 59 0.28 -4.97 -2.33
C ALA A 59 -0.40 -5.70 -3.50
N VAL A 60 -0.60 -5.01 -4.63
CA VAL A 60 -1.09 -5.65 -5.86
C VAL A 60 -0.09 -6.71 -6.34
N LEU A 61 1.19 -6.36 -6.45
CA LEU A 61 2.24 -7.28 -6.88
C LEU A 61 2.36 -8.50 -5.95
N ALA A 62 2.30 -8.30 -4.64
CA ALA A 62 2.31 -9.36 -3.65
C ALA A 62 1.18 -10.38 -3.88
N ARG A 63 -0.04 -9.90 -4.13
CA ARG A 63 -1.19 -10.76 -4.44
C ARG A 63 -1.01 -11.53 -5.76
N GLU A 64 -0.44 -10.89 -6.78
CA GLU A 64 -0.14 -11.55 -8.07
C GLU A 64 0.83 -12.73 -7.91
N VAL A 65 1.75 -12.67 -6.93
CA VAL A 65 2.69 -13.76 -6.62
C VAL A 65 2.23 -14.68 -5.48
N GLY A 66 0.97 -14.57 -5.05
CA GLY A 66 0.35 -15.46 -4.07
C GLY A 66 0.63 -15.12 -2.59
N ILE A 67 1.15 -13.94 -2.28
CA ILE A 67 1.29 -13.45 -0.90
C ILE A 67 -0.06 -12.87 -0.44
N GLU A 68 -0.55 -13.36 0.69
CA GLU A 68 -1.75 -12.81 1.33
C GLU A 68 -1.47 -11.43 1.92
N VAL A 69 -2.34 -10.47 1.62
CA VAL A 69 -2.28 -9.10 2.16
C VAL A 69 -3.42 -8.93 3.16
N ASP A 70 -3.07 -8.86 4.45
CA ASP A 70 -4.02 -8.79 5.56
C ASP A 70 -4.25 -7.37 6.09
N VAL A 71 -3.50 -6.41 5.55
CA VAL A 71 -3.51 -5.02 6.03
C VAL A 71 -4.68 -4.24 5.43
N GLU A 72 -5.63 -3.85 6.29
CA GLU A 72 -6.70 -2.93 5.94
C GLU A 72 -6.30 -1.47 6.23
N SER A 73 -6.54 -0.57 5.28
CA SER A 73 -6.23 0.85 5.41
C SER A 73 -7.05 1.71 4.47
N GLU A 74 -7.41 2.92 4.92
CA GLU A 74 -8.03 3.95 4.08
C GLU A 74 -7.14 4.37 2.88
N TYR A 75 -5.83 4.21 3.02
CA TYR A 75 -4.84 4.49 1.96
C TYR A 75 -4.66 3.34 0.96
N LEU A 76 -5.34 2.20 1.17
CA LEU A 76 -5.33 1.01 0.31
C LEU A 76 -6.77 0.64 -0.12
N PRO A 77 -7.38 1.39 -1.05
CA PRO A 77 -8.75 1.12 -1.45
C PRO A 77 -8.87 -0.30 -2.04
N ARG A 78 -9.79 -1.10 -1.49
CA ARG A 78 -9.96 -2.52 -1.83
C ARG A 78 -10.22 -2.77 -3.31
N CYS A 79 -10.90 -1.84 -3.99
CA CYS A 79 -11.17 -1.91 -5.42
C CYS A 79 -9.88 -1.93 -6.27
N PHE A 80 -8.82 -1.25 -5.83
CA PHE A 80 -7.53 -1.27 -6.51
C PHE A 80 -6.68 -2.47 -6.10
N LEU A 81 -6.81 -2.95 -4.85
CA LEU A 81 -6.10 -4.15 -4.39
C LEU A 81 -6.47 -5.39 -5.21
N SER A 82 -7.72 -5.50 -5.65
CA SER A 82 -8.18 -6.61 -6.49
C SER A 82 -7.59 -6.61 -7.90
N GLY A 83 -6.99 -5.49 -8.36
CA GLY A 83 -6.59 -5.30 -9.77
C GLY A 83 -7.76 -5.29 -10.75
N ALA A 84 -8.99 -5.26 -10.22
CA ALA A 84 -10.23 -5.40 -10.96
C ALA A 84 -10.61 -4.07 -11.61
N TRP A 85 -11.08 -4.11 -12.85
CA TRP A 85 -11.52 -2.91 -13.53
C TRP A 85 -12.91 -2.48 -13.06
N VAL A 86 -13.24 -1.20 -13.24
CA VAL A 86 -14.60 -0.69 -13.01
C VAL A 86 -15.58 -1.49 -13.89
N GLY A 87 -16.51 -2.21 -13.25
CA GLY A 87 -17.45 -3.13 -13.88
C GLY A 87 -17.23 -4.62 -13.56
N GLU A 88 -16.07 -4.97 -12.99
CA GLU A 88 -15.72 -6.34 -12.59
C GLU A 88 -16.00 -6.61 -11.10
N ILE A 89 -16.05 -5.55 -10.28
CA ILE A 89 -16.51 -5.59 -8.89
C ILE A 89 -18.01 -5.28 -8.81
N SER A 90 -18.80 -6.18 -8.22
CA SER A 90 -20.19 -5.88 -7.87
C SER A 90 -20.22 -4.75 -6.84
N THR A 91 -20.58 -3.55 -7.28
CA THR A 91 -21.06 -2.50 -6.38
C THR A 91 -22.42 -2.94 -5.83
N SER A 92 -22.41 -3.47 -4.60
CA SER A 92 -23.63 -3.69 -3.81
C SER A 92 -23.94 -2.46 -2.97
#